data_AF-A0A250X1X6-F1
#
_entry.id   AF-A0A250X1X6-F1
#
_cell.length_a   1.000
_cell.length_b   1.000
_cell.length_c   1.000
_cell.angle_alpha   90.00
_cell.angle_beta   90.00
_cell.angle_gamma   90.00
#
_symmetry.space_group_name_H-M   'P 1'
#
loop_
_entity.id
_entity.type
_entity.pdbx_description
1 polymer ?
#
loop_
_entity_poly.entity_id
_entity_poly.type
_entity_poly.pdbx_seq_one_letter_code
_entity_poly.pdbx_strand_id
1 'polypeptide(L)'
;MTVMQAIGERPDTRKAEAARLAALQSTDPEALMVAELHLIAALLRSQFGPATVLEEDLAVELQVDGEPVLVDYKSGKVVCDDKMLASRVDKAVGRVMQAMRPVPFMTTA
;
A
#
# COMPACT_ATOMS: atom_id res chain seq x y z
N MET A 1 6.64 23.50 17.16
CA MET A 1 5.42 22.78 17.54
C MET A 1 5.48 21.44 16.85
N THR A 2 5.54 20.39 17.68
CA THR A 2 5.72 18.95 17.49
C THR A 2 5.75 18.41 16.05
N VAL A 3 6.96 18.09 15.57
CA VAL A 3 7.17 17.13 14.49
C VAL A 3 6.65 15.79 15.02
N MET A 4 5.60 15.27 14.41
CA MET A 4 5.03 13.98 14.74
C MET A 4 6.07 12.91 14.42
N GLN A 5 6.94 12.59 15.39
CA GLN A 5 7.92 11.54 15.24
C GLN A 5 7.16 10.23 15.08
N ALA A 6 7.24 9.71 13.85
CA ALA A 6 6.70 8.45 13.41
C ALA A 6 7.09 7.35 14.40
N ILE A 7 6.13 6.96 15.23
CA ILE A 7 6.24 5.83 16.14
C ILE A 7 6.20 4.58 15.23
N GLY A 8 7.38 4.10 14.84
CA GLY A 8 7.55 2.77 14.23
C GLY A 8 7.71 2.71 12.70
N GLU A 9 8.32 3.72 12.07
CA GLU A 9 8.63 3.65 10.63
C GLU A 9 9.70 2.58 10.35
N ARG A 10 9.29 1.44 9.79
CA ARG A 10 10.21 0.38 9.40
C ARG A 10 11.05 0.86 8.20
N PRO A 11 12.34 0.49 8.11
CA PRO A 11 13.22 0.96 7.04
C PRO A 11 12.71 0.62 5.63
N ASP A 12 11.90 -0.44 5.51
CA ASP A 12 11.31 -0.88 4.24
C ASP A 12 10.20 0.07 3.73
N THR A 13 9.39 0.64 4.62
CA THR A 13 8.33 1.59 4.22
C THR A 13 8.93 2.91 3.75
N ARG A 14 10.04 3.34 4.38
CA ARG A 14 10.75 4.56 4.00
C ARG A 14 11.40 4.47 2.61
N LYS A 15 11.92 3.30 2.24
CA LYS A 15 12.46 3.04 0.90
C LYS A 15 11.37 3.04 -0.17
N ALA A 16 10.23 2.42 0.12
CA ALA A 16 9.09 2.39 -0.80
C ALA A 16 8.49 3.79 -1.01
N GLU A 17 8.42 4.61 0.03
CA GLU A 17 7.98 6.01 -0.07
C GLU A 17 8.96 6.89 -0.85
N ALA A 18 10.26 6.72 -0.64
CA ALA A 18 11.29 7.40 -1.43
C ALA A 18 11.23 7.01 -2.92
N ALA A 19 10.99 5.73 -3.23
CA ALA A 19 10.80 5.24 -4.61
C ALA A 19 9.53 5.84 -5.24
N ARG A 20 8.43 5.93 -4.49
CA ARG A 20 7.19 6.59 -4.92
C ARG A 20 7.40 8.08 -5.21
N LEU A 21 8.12 8.80 -4.36
CA LEU A 21 8.46 10.21 -4.57
C LEU A 21 9.33 10.42 -5.81
N ALA A 22 10.30 9.55 -6.04
CA ALA A 22 11.11 9.58 -7.26
C ALA A 22 10.28 9.26 -8.51
N ALA A 23 9.37 8.30 -8.43
CA ALA A 23 8.46 7.93 -9.51
C ALA A 23 7.41 9.02 -9.80
N LEU A 24 6.94 9.77 -8.79
CA LEU A 24 6.06 10.93 -8.97
C LEU A 24 6.74 12.10 -9.70
N GLN A 25 8.07 12.18 -9.61
CA GLN A 25 8.87 13.15 -10.37
C GLN A 25 9.21 12.65 -11.78
N SER A 26 9.11 11.34 -12.00
CA SER A 26 9.18 10.72 -13.32
C SER A 26 7.81 10.81 -13.99
N THR A 27 7.74 11.13 -15.28
CA THR A 27 6.48 11.10 -16.04
C THR A 27 6.13 9.67 -16.48
N ASP A 28 6.52 8.67 -15.68
CA ASP A 28 6.35 7.25 -15.98
C ASP A 28 5.24 6.66 -15.08
N PRO A 29 4.02 6.50 -15.62
CA PRO A 29 2.88 6.01 -14.86
C PRO A 29 3.04 4.55 -14.42
N GLU A 30 3.82 3.75 -15.14
CA GLU A 30 4.02 2.33 -14.84
C GLU A 30 5.00 2.17 -13.67
N ALA A 31 6.10 2.93 -13.69
CA ALA A 31 7.04 2.99 -12.57
C ALA A 31 6.37 3.51 -11.28
N LEU A 32 5.42 4.44 -11.40
CA LEU A 32 4.62 4.88 -10.27
C LEU A 32 3.79 3.72 -9.73
N MET A 33 2.99 3.03 -10.57
CA MET A 33 2.15 1.91 -10.13
C MET A 33 2.94 0.82 -9.41
N VAL A 34 4.13 0.46 -9.91
CA VAL A 34 5.02 -0.52 -9.26
C VAL A 34 5.48 0.00 -7.89
N ALA A 35 5.89 1.26 -7.78
CA ALA A 35 6.29 1.85 -6.50
C ALA A 35 5.13 1.89 -5.48
N GLU A 36 3.91 2.18 -5.94
CA GLU A 36 2.70 2.14 -5.10
C GLU A 36 2.37 0.71 -4.63
N LEU A 37 2.52 -0.28 -5.51
CA LEU A 37 2.33 -1.69 -5.21
C LEU A 37 3.30 -2.17 -4.12
N HIS A 38 4.58 -1.82 -4.24
CA HIS A 38 5.61 -2.12 -3.23
C HIS A 38 5.32 -1.43 -1.89
N LEU A 39 4.80 -0.21 -1.91
CA LEU A 39 4.41 0.50 -0.69
C LEU A 39 3.23 -0.18 0.01
N ILE A 40 2.20 -0.58 -0.74
CA ILE A 40 1.07 -1.36 -0.21
C ILE A 40 1.57 -2.67 0.38
N ALA A 41 2.40 -3.42 -0.35
CA ALA A 41 2.93 -4.68 0.12
C ALA A 41 3.78 -4.53 1.39
N ALA A 42 4.61 -3.49 1.50
CA ALA A 42 5.38 -3.21 2.72
C ALA A 42 4.46 -2.91 3.93
N LEU A 43 3.39 -2.14 3.71
CA LEU A 43 2.43 -1.79 4.75
C LEU A 43 1.58 -2.97 5.19
N LEU A 44 1.09 -3.77 4.24
CA LEU A 44 0.35 -5.00 4.53
C LEU A 44 1.26 -6.01 5.21
N ARG A 45 2.53 -6.12 4.77
CA ARG A 45 3.51 -6.99 5.40
C ARG A 45 3.73 -6.65 6.88
N SER A 46 3.70 -5.36 7.19
CA SER A 46 3.88 -4.90 8.57
C SER A 46 2.70 -5.24 9.49
N GLN A 47 1.49 -5.31 8.94
CA GLN A 47 0.24 -5.49 9.70
C GLN A 47 -0.24 -6.93 9.75
N PHE A 48 -0.02 -7.71 8.69
CA PHE A 48 -0.67 -9.01 8.49
C PHE A 48 0.28 -10.19 8.36
N GLY A 49 1.58 -9.96 8.14
CA GLY A 49 2.57 -11.05 8.00
C GLY A 49 3.28 -11.02 6.66
N PRO A 50 3.89 -12.12 6.18
CA PRO A 50 4.63 -12.11 4.92
C PRO A 50 3.73 -11.74 3.73
N ALA A 51 4.25 -10.88 2.84
CA ALA A 51 3.60 -10.43 1.63
C ALA A 51 4.54 -10.59 0.43
N THR A 52 4.00 -11.02 -0.70
CA THR A 52 4.68 -11.20 -1.98
C THR A 52 4.07 -10.27 -3.01
N VAL A 53 4.91 -9.58 -3.77
CA VAL A 53 4.48 -8.69 -4.84
C VAL A 53 4.47 -9.44 -6.17
N LEU A 54 3.33 -9.41 -6.86
CA LEU A 54 3.15 -9.94 -8.21
C LEU A 54 3.09 -8.74 -9.16
N GLU A 55 4.24 -8.30 -9.67
CA GLU A 55 4.34 -7.10 -10.51
C GLU A 55 3.61 -7.25 -11.85
N GLU A 56 3.67 -8.44 -12.47
CA GLU A 56 3.00 -8.73 -13.74
C GLU A 56 1.47 -8.64 -13.64
N ASP A 57 0.91 -9.13 -12.53
CA ASP A 57 -0.53 -9.13 -12.27
C ASP A 57 -1.00 -7.85 -11.56
N LEU A 58 -0.07 -6.99 -11.14
CA LEU A 58 -0.31 -5.85 -10.25
C LEU A 58 -1.12 -6.27 -9.02
N ALA A 59 -0.65 -7.32 -8.34
CA ALA A 59 -1.31 -7.88 -7.18
C ALA A 59 -0.33 -8.09 -6.00
N VAL A 60 -0.87 -8.15 -4.79
CA VAL A 60 -0.13 -8.49 -3.57
C VAL A 60 -0.75 -9.73 -2.96
N GLU A 61 0.04 -10.79 -2.84
CA GLU A 61 -0.34 -12.02 -2.15
C GLU A 61 0.15 -11.97 -0.70
N LEU A 62 -0.69 -12.35 0.25
CA LEU A 62 -0.36 -12.45 1.67
C LEU A 62 -0.77 -13.80 2.22
N GLN A 63 -0.02 -14.27 3.22
CA GLN A 63 -0.47 -15.33 4.11
C GLN A 63 -0.75 -14.75 5.48
N VAL A 64 -2.00 -14.84 5.92
CA VAL A 64 -2.44 -14.36 7.24
C VAL A 64 -3.09 -15.51 7.97
N ASP A 65 -2.51 -15.92 9.10
CA ASP A 65 -3.03 -17.03 9.93
C ASP A 65 -3.23 -18.36 9.15
N GLY A 66 -2.47 -18.57 8.07
CA GLY A 66 -2.58 -19.75 7.19
C GLY A 66 -3.56 -19.59 6.03
N GLU A 67 -4.29 -18.48 5.98
CA GLU A 67 -5.25 -18.17 4.91
C GLU A 67 -4.57 -17.33 3.81
N PRO A 68 -4.70 -17.72 2.53
CA PRO A 68 -4.22 -16.91 1.42
C PRO A 68 -5.13 -15.69 1.21
N VAL A 69 -4.51 -14.53 1.05
CA VAL A 69 -5.20 -13.28 0.72
C VAL A 69 -4.57 -12.68 -0.52
N LEU A 70 -5.38 -12.39 -1.53
CA LEU A 70 -4.93 -11.70 -2.74
C LEU A 70 -5.52 -10.30 -2.78
N VAL A 71 -4.67 -9.29 -2.97
CA VAL A 71 -5.07 -7.90 -3.15
C VAL A 71 -4.75 -7.47 -4.57
N ASP A 72 -5.77 -7.18 -5.36
CA ASP A 72 -5.62 -6.64 -6.70
C ASP A 72 -5.49 -5.11 -6.63
N TYR A 73 -4.38 -4.57 -7.13
CA TYR A 73 -4.11 -3.14 -7.09
C TYR A 73 -4.99 -2.32 -8.05
N LYS A 74 -5.30 -2.88 -9.24
CA LYS A 74 -6.11 -2.22 -10.27
C LYS A 74 -7.55 -2.10 -9.83
N SER A 75 -8.13 -3.18 -9.33
CA SER A 75 -9.52 -3.19 -8.89
C SER A 75 -9.71 -2.75 -7.44
N GLY A 76 -8.64 -2.73 -6.65
CA GLY A 76 -8.68 -2.48 -5.21
C GLY A 76 -9.39 -3.58 -4.42
N LYS A 77 -9.66 -4.73 -5.05
CA LYS A 77 -10.41 -5.83 -4.42
C LYS A 77 -9.48 -6.74 -3.64
N VAL A 78 -10.01 -7.21 -2.51
CA VAL A 78 -9.38 -8.25 -1.69
C VAL A 78 -10.15 -9.56 -1.88
N VAL A 79 -9.44 -10.61 -2.26
CA VAL A 79 -9.95 -11.98 -2.39
C VAL A 79 -9.39 -12.80 -1.23
N CYS A 80 -10.30 -13.31 -0.39
CA CYS A 80 -9.98 -14.16 0.76
C CYS A 80 -11.25 -14.92 1.16
N ASP A 81 -11.10 -16.18 1.61
CA ASP A 81 -12.24 -17.01 2.02
C ASP A 81 -12.81 -16.60 3.39
N ASP A 82 -11.97 -16.05 4.29
CA ASP A 82 -12.43 -15.44 5.54
C ASP A 82 -12.91 -14.01 5.32
N LYS A 83 -14.24 -13.81 5.40
CA LYS A 83 -14.90 -12.51 5.25
C LYS A 83 -14.46 -11.47 6.29
N MET A 84 -14.11 -11.90 7.51
CA MET A 84 -13.66 -11.00 8.57
C MET A 84 -12.26 -10.49 8.27
N LEU A 85 -11.37 -11.39 7.85
CA LEU A 85 -10.03 -11.06 7.40
C LEU A 85 -10.06 -10.17 6.14
N ALA A 86 -10.87 -10.54 5.15
CA ALA A 86 -11.07 -9.76 3.93
C ALA A 86 -11.47 -8.32 4.24
N SER A 87 -12.44 -8.10 5.14
CA SER A 87 -12.88 -6.76 5.52
C SER A 87 -11.80 -5.94 6.25
N ARG A 88 -10.93 -6.59 7.02
CA ARG A 88 -9.80 -5.91 7.70
C ARG A 88 -8.73 -5.47 6.70
N VAL A 89 -8.38 -6.36 5.77
CA VAL A 89 -7.39 -6.08 4.73
C VAL A 89 -7.92 -5.02 3.77
N ASP A 90 -9.18 -5.12 3.34
CA ASP A 90 -9.86 -4.12 2.49
C ASP A 90 -9.82 -2.72 3.10
N LYS A 91 -10.17 -2.59 4.39
CA LYS A 91 -10.06 -1.31 5.12
C LYS A 91 -8.63 -0.82 5.26
N ALA A 92 -7.64 -1.70 5.34
CA ALA A 92 -6.23 -1.31 5.38
C ALA A 92 -5.79 -0.78 4.01
N VAL A 93 -6.06 -1.52 2.94
CA VAL A 93 -5.77 -1.13 1.56
C VAL A 93 -6.44 0.20 1.22
N GLY A 94 -7.73 0.36 1.53
CA GLY A 94 -8.47 1.60 1.27
C GLY A 94 -7.86 2.83 1.95
N ARG A 95 -7.38 2.69 3.20
CA ARG A 95 -6.69 3.78 3.91
C ARG A 95 -5.36 4.14 3.26
N VAL A 96 -4.59 3.15 2.82
CA VAL A 96 -3.33 3.37 2.11
C VAL A 96 -3.59 4.06 0.77
N MET A 97 -4.53 3.54 -0.03
CA MET A 97 -4.90 4.15 -1.31
C MET A 97 -5.43 5.58 -1.17
N GLN A 98 -6.17 5.89 -0.11
CA GLN A 98 -6.58 7.26 0.18
C GLN A 98 -5.41 8.16 0.59
N ALA A 99 -4.51 7.68 1.45
CA ALA A 99 -3.31 8.43 1.85
C ALA A 99 -2.35 8.70 0.67
N MET A 100 -2.37 7.81 -0.32
CA MET A 100 -1.59 7.92 -1.55
C MET A 100 -2.18 8.95 -2.53
N ARG A 101 -3.48 9.24 -2.48
CA ARG A 101 -4.08 10.25 -3.36
C ARG A 101 -3.62 11.65 -2.96
N PRO A 102 -3.22 12.50 -3.92
CA PRO A 102 -2.91 13.88 -3.63
C PRO A 102 -4.15 14.58 -3.06
N VAL A 103 -4.04 15.06 -1.82
CA VAL A 103 -5.05 15.94 -1.24
C VAL A 103 -4.94 17.31 -1.92
N PRO A 104 -5.99 17.80 -2.59
CA PRO A 104 -5.99 19.17 -3.07
C PRO A 104 -5.98 20.07 -1.83
N PHE A 105 -4.87 20.77 -1.60
CA PHE A 105 -4.88 21.92 -0.72
C PHE A 105 -5.73 22.98 -1.42
N MET A 106 -7.02 23.06 -1.10
CA MET A 106 -7.79 24.24 -1.40
C MET A 106 -7.26 25.34 -0.47
N THR A 107 -6.26 26.08 -0.95
CA THR A 107 -5.94 27.40 -0.40
C THR A 107 -7.17 28.27 -0.61
N THR A 108 -7.98 28.42 0.43
CA THR A 108 -9.00 29.47 0.49
C THR A 108 -8.24 30.79 0.48
N ALA A 109 -8.30 31.48 -0.66
CA ALA A 109 -7.86 32.86 -0.82
C ALA A 109 -8.89 33.83 -0.18
#